data_AF-A0AAQ4DMH7-F1
#
_entry.id   AF-A0AAQ4DMH7-F1
#
_cell.length_a   1.000
_cell.length_b   1.000
_cell.length_c   1.000
_cell.angle_alpha   90.00
_cell.angle_beta   90.00
_cell.angle_gamma   90.00
#
_symmetry.space_group_name_H-M   'P 1'
#
loop_
_entity.id
_entity.type
_entity.pdbx_description
1 polymer ?
#
loop_
_entity_poly.entity_id
_entity_poly.type
_entity_poly.pdbx_seq_one_letter_code
_entity_poly.pdbx_strand_id
1 'polypeptide(L)' 'MSKRTDQRCPDDRIRELEQMFLGGPVLVSGKAFTVEGLLDVLIVLYDECCNSSLRKEKTMTNFIEY' A
#
# COMPACT_ATOMS: atom_id res chain seq x y z
N MET A 1 -9.22 28.95 8.50
CA MET A 1 -8.73 27.67 7.94
C MET A 1 -9.39 26.54 8.72
N SER A 2 -10.42 25.91 8.14
CA SER A 2 -11.22 24.89 8.83
C SER A 2 -10.49 23.55 8.81
N LYS A 3 -10.04 23.07 9.98
CA LYS A 3 -9.59 21.69 10.14
C LYS A 3 -10.81 20.80 9.97
N ARG A 4 -11.00 20.22 8.78
CA ARG A 4 -11.98 19.13 8.59
C ARG A 4 -11.45 17.92 9.35
N THR A 5 -11.88 17.75 10.58
CA THR A 5 -11.81 16.45 11.26
C THR A 5 -12.76 15.52 10.52
N ASP A 6 -12.21 14.50 9.86
CA ASP A 6 -12.99 13.43 9.26
C ASP A 6 -13.73 12.68 10.37
N GLN A 7 -15.01 12.99 10.55
CA GLN A 7 -15.88 12.51 11.64
C GLN A 7 -16.51 11.13 11.31
N ARG A 8 -16.06 10.44 10.26
CA ARG A 8 -16.64 9.17 9.84
C ARG A 8 -16.26 8.03 10.80
N CYS A 9 -17.16 7.07 10.97
CA CYS A 9 -16.82 5.88 11.76
C CYS A 9 -15.72 5.06 11.03
N PRO A 10 -14.88 4.31 11.76
CA PRO A 10 -13.83 3.49 11.15
C PRO A 10 -14.35 2.52 10.09
N ASP A 11 -15.53 1.93 10.30
CA ASP A 11 -16.13 0.97 9.36
C ASP A 11 -16.49 1.61 8.03
N ASP A 12 -16.98 2.85 8.03
CA ASP A 12 -17.29 3.58 6.79
C ASP A 12 -16.02 3.85 5.98
N ARG A 13 -14.90 4.13 6.65
CA ARG A 13 -13.60 4.36 6.00
C ARG A 13 -13.03 3.07 5.40
N ILE A 14 -13.20 1.95 6.10
CA ILE A 14 -12.76 0.63 5.60
C ILE A 14 -13.58 0.26 4.36
N ARG A 15 -14.91 0.44 4.40
CA ARG A 15 -15.78 0.18 3.24
C ARG A 15 -15.41 1.05 2.04
N GLU A 16 -15.13 2.34 2.24
CA GLU A 16 -14.69 3.21 1.16
C GLU A 16 -13.39 2.70 0.54
N LEU A 17 -12.40 2.34 1.35
CA LEU A 17 -11.12 1.83 0.88
C LEU A 17 -11.29 0.53 0.06
N GLU A 18 -12.12 -0.39 0.56
CA GLU A 18 -12.44 -1.63 -0.14
C GLU A 18 -13.05 -1.35 -1.52
N GLN A 19 -14.03 -0.44 -1.59
CA GLN A 19 -14.63 -0.04 -2.86
C GLN A 19 -13.62 0.62 -3.80
N MET A 20 -12.64 1.36 -3.28
CA MET A 20 -11.59 1.96 -4.11
C MET A 20 -10.74 0.91 -4.81
N PHE A 21 -10.41 -0.19 -4.13
CA PHE A 21 -9.61 -1.28 -4.72
C PHE A 21 -10.46 -2.20 -5.61
N LEU A 22 -11.71 -2.50 -5.24
CA LEU A 22 -12.61 -3.35 -6.04
C LEU A 22 -13.10 -2.64 -7.31
N GLY A 23 -13.30 -1.32 -7.27
CA GLY A 23 -13.65 -0.52 -8.45
C GLY A 23 -12.47 -0.28 -9.40
N GLY A 24 -11.24 -0.46 -8.91
CA GLY A 24 -10.03 -0.23 -9.68
C GLY A 24 -9.77 1.26 -10.02
N PRO A 25 -8.60 1.56 -10.60
CA PRO A 25 -8.10 2.93 -10.73
C PRO A 25 -8.98 3.86 -11.57
N VAL A 26 -9.66 3.30 -12.59
CA VAL A 26 -10.51 4.07 -13.49
C VAL A 26 -11.72 4.64 -12.75
N LEU A 27 -12.32 3.87 -11.84
CA LEU A 27 -13.49 4.30 -11.08
C LEU A 27 -13.14 5.33 -10.00
N VAL A 28 -11.89 5.35 -9.50
CA VAL A 28 -11.44 6.31 -8.47
C VAL A 28 -10.57 7.43 -9.00
N SER A 29 -10.60 7.70 -10.32
CA SER A 29 -9.80 8.77 -10.95
C SER A 29 -8.29 8.66 -10.66
N GLY A 30 -7.75 7.44 -10.72
CA GLY A 30 -6.33 7.14 -10.51
C GLY A 30 -5.87 7.17 -9.05
N LYS A 31 -6.79 7.27 -8.08
CA LYS A 31 -6.46 7.28 -6.64
C LYS A 31 -6.22 5.90 -6.01
N ALA A 32 -6.25 4.83 -6.80
CA ALA A 32 -5.93 3.47 -6.36
C ALA A 32 -4.98 2.81 -7.36
N PHE A 33 -4.18 1.87 -6.86
CA PHE A 33 -3.34 1.00 -7.68
C PHE A 33 -4.13 -0.23 -8.13
N THR A 34 -3.79 -0.77 -9.30
CA THR A 34 -4.20 -2.13 -9.67
C THR A 34 -3.47 -3.15 -8.80
N VAL A 35 -3.98 -4.37 -8.75
CA VAL A 35 -3.26 -5.49 -8.12
C VAL A 35 -1.90 -5.70 -8.80
N GLU A 36 -1.83 -5.60 -10.13
CA GLU A 36 -0.57 -5.69 -10.88
C GLU A 36 0.43 -4.61 -10.43
N GLY A 37 0.00 -3.36 -10.29
CA GLY A 37 0.88 -2.29 -9.81
C GLY A 37 1.35 -2.49 -8.37
N LEU A 38 0.54 -3.13 -7.51
CA LEU A 38 0.98 -3.50 -6.16
C LEU A 38 2.00 -4.66 -6.18
N LEU A 39 1.88 -5.59 -7.12
CA LEU A 39 2.87 -6.66 -7.32
C LEU A 39 4.20 -6.08 -7.82
N ASP A 40 4.16 -5.13 -8.76
CA ASP A 40 5.36 -4.43 -9.22
C ASP A 40 6.07 -3.71 -8.07
N VAL A 41 5.31 -3.03 -7.19
CA VAL A 41 5.83 -2.38 -5.98
C VAL A 41 6.44 -3.40 -5.00
N LEU A 42 5.80 -4.55 -4.80
CA LEU A 42 6.33 -5.61 -3.94
C LEU A 42 7.66 -6.17 -4.47
N ILE A 43 7.72 -6.44 -5.78
CA ILE A 43 8.92 -7.00 -6.41
C ILE A 43 10.08 -6.02 -6.36
N VAL A 44 9.87 -4.74 -6.69
CA VAL A 44 10.95 -3.74 -6.62
C VAL A 44 11.42 -3.52 -5.19
N LEU A 45 10.52 -3.52 -4.21
CA LEU A 45 10.89 -3.43 -2.79
C LEU A 45 11.73 -4.64 -2.36
N TYR A 46 11.34 -5.84 -2.76
CA TYR A 46 12.08 -7.06 -2.45
C TYR A 46 13.50 -7.03 -3.04
N ASP A 47 13.64 -6.66 -4.32
CA ASP A 47 14.94 -6.57 -4.99
C ASP A 47 15.86 -5.55 -4.32
N GLU A 48 15.35 -4.34 -4.04
CA GLU A 48 16.11 -3.30 -3.33
C GLU A 48 16.51 -3.75 -1.92
N CYS A 49 15.63 -4.48 -1.21
CA CYS A 49 15.94 -5.03 0.09
C CYS A 49 17.07 -6.08 0.02
N CYS A 50 17.07 -6.93 -1.00
CA CYS A 50 18.12 -7.93 -1.22
C CYS A 50 19.47 -7.26 -1.52
N ASN A 51 19.47 -6.17 -2.28
CA ASN A 51 20.68 -5.50 -2.75
C ASN A 51 21.20 -4.41 -1.78
N SER A 52 20.40 -4.02 -0.79
CA SER A 52 20.77 -3.00 0.20
C SER A 52 21.91 -3.43 1.13
N SER A 53 22.66 -2.43 1.62
CA SER A 53 23.66 -2.61 2.67
C SER A 53 23.05 -3.01 4.02
N LEU A 54 21.75 -2.72 4.21
CA LEU A 54 20.99 -3.03 5.41
C LEU A 54 20.38 -4.44 5.42
N ARG A 55 20.59 -5.27 4.39
CA ARG A 55 19.95 -6.61 4.29
C ARG A 55 20.20 -7.56 5.47
N LYS A 56 21.25 -7.29 6.25
CA LYS A 56 21.62 -8.04 7.47
C LYS A 56 20.93 -7.53 8.73
N GLU A 57 20.25 -6.39 8.67
CA GLU A 57 19.41 -5.91 9.75
C GLU A 57 18.24 -6.85 9.94
N LYS A 58 17.98 -7.24 11.19
CA LYS A 58 16.97 -8.24 11.55
C LYS A 58 15.62 -7.99 10.87
N THR A 59 15.17 -6.73 10.81
CA THR A 59 13.91 -6.36 10.19
C THR A 59 13.89 -6.63 8.68
N MET A 60 14.99 -6.35 7.97
CA MET A 60 15.09 -6.62 6.53
C MET A 60 15.27 -8.09 6.24
N THR A 61 16.11 -8.79 7.02
CA THR A 61 16.27 -10.25 6.88
C THR A 61 14.93 -10.95 7.05
N ASN A 62 14.16 -10.59 8.08
CA ASN A 62 12.82 -11.13 8.31
C ASN A 62 11.85 -10.86 7.15
N PHE A 63 11.96 -9.70 6.48
CA PHE A 63 11.11 -9.37 5.33
C PHE A 63 11.51 -10.16 4.07
N ILE A 64 12.80 -10.38 3.83
CA ILE A 64 13.31 -11.09 2.65
C ILE A 64 13.07 -12.61 2.74
N GLU A 65 13.09 -13.17 3.94
CA GLU A 65 12.98 -14.63 4.18
C GLU A 65 11.54 -15.15 4.33
N TYR A 66 10.54 -14.27 4.46
CA TYR A 66 9.13 -14.62 4.64
C TYR A 66 8.35 -14.50 3.33
#